data_AF-A0A090SWH3-F1
#
_entry.id   AF-A0A090SWH3-F1
#
_cell.length_a   1.000
_cell.length_b   1.000
_cell.length_c   1.000
_cell.angle_alpha   90.00
_cell.angle_beta   90.00
_cell.angle_gamma   90.00
#
_symmetry.space_group_name_H-M   'P 1'
#
loop_
_entity.id
_entity.type
_entity.pdbx_description
1 polymer ?
#
loop_
_entity_poly.entity_id
_entity_poly.type
_entity_poly.pdbx_seq_one_letter_code
_entity_poly.pdbx_strand_id
1 'polypeptide(L)'
;MSSLAIEQFFSQFHFMRPIWLLAFVPLGILLLLRWRRETTAAWKTIIPEHLQKALIIGEQGWKSQLPLKLLSAILGIAIVICAGPTWEREPSPFGEDQGALAIVLDVSTSMDQTDLPPSRLERAKYKIRDLLEARKGGKTSLIVFGGSAHTAMPMTQDNQVFLPFLNAITPEVIPVQGKSVQSTIPELQSQLKNFPSASILIVSDGVSQEGIKLYQDAFQDTNQLVMVLAVGNEAIHSSSATDWDSLKQLASATDGRYYALTTDDSDINSIASDVERHMQISGESAMPWRDMGYYLVFPVMVLALLWFRKGWLVQWVILATLMSPNIFLNQAHAETVSAVASSEQITEPKSAVEEFWDSAIQTWMDLWLTPEQQGQWYFNRGEFIKAANHFQEPMNKGIAFYYGRDFASAQSQFYRYRVMNERFFI
;
A
#
# COMPACT_ATOMS: atom_id res chain seq x y z
N MET A 1 17.75 16.66 14.86
CA MET A 1 17.13 16.68 13.51
C MET A 1 18.09 17.41 12.59
N SER A 2 18.61 16.72 11.57
CA SER A 2 19.56 17.30 10.60
C SER A 2 18.91 18.46 9.85
N SER A 3 19.67 19.49 9.48
CA SER A 3 19.19 20.61 8.65
C SER A 3 18.49 20.11 7.37
N LEU A 4 18.98 19.00 6.81
CA LEU A 4 18.44 18.33 5.63
C LEU A 4 16.99 17.86 5.80
N ALA A 5 16.61 17.36 6.98
CA ALA A 5 15.25 16.89 7.25
C ALA A 5 14.24 18.05 7.31
N ILE A 6 14.67 19.22 7.76
CA ILE A 6 13.83 20.42 7.84
C ILE A 6 13.60 21.00 6.44
N GLU A 7 14.63 21.04 5.60
CA GLU A 7 14.49 21.46 4.19
C GLU A 7 13.60 20.50 3.39
N GLN A 8 13.70 19.19 3.65
CA GLN A 8 12.80 18.20 3.06
C GLN A 8 11.35 18.39 3.52
N PHE A 9 11.13 18.67 4.80
CA PHE A 9 9.79 18.94 5.33
C PHE A 9 9.12 20.13 4.63
N PHE A 10 9.82 21.27 4.51
CA PHE A 10 9.24 22.45 3.87
C PHE A 10 9.07 22.30 2.35
N SER A 11 9.91 21.53 1.68
CA SER A 11 9.77 21.29 0.24
C SER A 11 8.63 20.32 -0.10
N GLN A 12 8.33 19.38 0.80
CA GLN A 12 7.27 18.38 0.59
C GLN A 12 5.91 18.77 1.19
N PHE A 13 5.87 19.77 2.06
CA PHE A 13 4.63 20.20 2.71
C PHE A 13 3.64 20.80 1.71
N HIS A 14 2.45 20.20 1.62
CA HIS A 14 1.32 20.76 0.89
C HIS A 14 -0.01 20.25 1.47
N PHE A 15 -1.12 20.75 0.92
CA PHE A 15 -2.47 20.29 1.26
C PHE A 15 -2.98 19.38 0.15
N MET A 16 -3.49 18.21 0.52
CA MET A 16 -4.09 17.28 -0.45
C MET A 16 -5.40 17.83 -1.04
N ARG A 17 -6.14 18.63 -0.25
CA ARG A 17 -7.46 19.16 -0.64
C ARG A 17 -7.52 20.67 -0.40
N PRO A 18 -6.77 21.48 -1.15
CA PRO A 18 -6.62 22.92 -0.88
C PRO A 18 -7.94 23.69 -1.00
N ILE A 19 -8.94 23.16 -1.72
CA ILE A 19 -10.27 23.75 -1.86
C ILE A 19 -10.96 23.96 -0.49
N TRP A 20 -10.66 23.13 0.51
CA TRP A 20 -11.21 23.29 1.86
C TRP A 20 -10.76 24.58 2.54
N LEU A 21 -9.60 25.14 2.18
CA LEU A 21 -9.15 26.41 2.74
C LEU A 21 -10.09 27.57 2.39
N LEU A 22 -10.89 27.46 1.33
CA LEU A 22 -11.93 28.45 1.01
C LEU A 22 -13.00 28.54 2.11
N ALA A 23 -13.15 27.51 2.95
CA ALA A 23 -14.06 27.55 4.11
C ALA A 23 -13.63 28.59 5.18
N PHE A 24 -12.40 29.11 5.13
CA PHE A 24 -12.01 30.26 5.95
C PHE A 24 -12.76 31.55 5.56
N VAL A 25 -13.22 31.67 4.31
CA VAL A 25 -13.98 32.85 3.83
C VAL A 25 -15.32 32.98 4.56
N PRO A 26 -16.24 31.98 4.55
CA PRO A 26 -17.49 32.08 5.29
C PRO A 26 -17.27 32.17 6.81
N LEU A 27 -16.23 31.51 7.35
CA LEU A 27 -15.84 31.66 8.75
C LEU A 27 -15.49 33.12 9.07
N GLY A 28 -14.66 33.76 8.25
CA GLY A 28 -14.27 35.17 8.39
C GLY A 28 -15.46 36.12 8.29
N ILE A 29 -16.38 35.87 7.34
CA ILE A 29 -17.63 36.63 7.20
C ILE A 29 -18.48 36.52 8.47
N LEU A 30 -18.65 35.32 9.02
CA LEU A 30 -19.39 35.11 10.28
C LEU A 30 -18.77 35.85 11.46
N LEU A 31 -17.43 35.83 11.57
CA LEU A 31 -16.70 36.56 12.61
C LEU A 31 -16.86 38.08 12.45
N LEU A 32 -16.78 38.61 11.22
CA LEU A 32 -17.00 40.03 10.93
C LEU A 32 -18.43 40.48 11.24
N LEU A 33 -19.45 39.70 10.83
CA LEU A 33 -20.86 39.97 11.13
C LEU A 33 -21.12 40.00 12.63
N ARG A 34 -20.51 39.07 13.38
CA ARG A 34 -20.63 39.06 14.83
C ARG A 34 -19.93 40.25 15.48
N TRP A 35 -18.71 40.56 15.06
CA TRP A 35 -17.98 41.70 15.59
C TRP A 35 -18.76 43.01 15.39
N ARG A 36 -19.39 43.20 14.22
CA ARG A 36 -20.28 44.34 13.98
C ARG A 36 -21.46 44.38 14.95
N ARG A 37 -22.15 43.26 15.19
CA ARG A 37 -23.31 43.21 16.13
C ARG A 37 -22.94 43.54 17.57
N GLU A 38 -21.73 43.19 18.02
CA GLU A 38 -21.27 43.54 19.36
C GLU A 38 -20.99 45.05 19.50
N THR A 39 -20.60 45.71 18.41
CA THR A 39 -20.40 47.17 18.40
C THR A 39 -21.70 47.97 18.28
N THR A 40 -22.70 47.46 17.54
CA THR A 40 -24.03 48.06 17.40
C THR A 40 -25.07 47.34 18.26
N ALA A 41 -24.94 47.47 19.58
CA ALA A 41 -26.06 47.20 20.46
C ALA A 41 -27.11 48.32 20.28
N ALA A 42 -27.95 48.23 19.25
CA ALA A 42 -29.02 49.19 18.90
C ALA A 42 -30.00 49.48 20.06
N TRP A 43 -29.99 48.63 21.09
CA TRP A 43 -30.77 48.74 22.32
C TRP A 43 -30.14 49.73 23.33
N LYS A 44 -28.83 49.97 23.25
CA LYS A 44 -28.13 50.98 24.08
C LYS A 44 -28.61 52.40 23.80
N THR A 45 -29.10 52.66 22.59
CA THR A 45 -29.62 53.96 22.16
C THR A 45 -31.07 54.22 22.56
N ILE A 46 -31.82 53.20 23.01
CA ILE A 46 -33.27 53.32 23.27
C ILE A 46 -33.59 53.29 24.78
N ILE A 47 -32.70 52.72 25.62
CA ILE A 47 -32.96 52.53 27.05
C ILE A 47 -32.11 53.52 27.89
N PRO A 48 -32.70 54.27 28.85
CA PRO A 48 -31.97 55.15 29.75
C PRO A 48 -30.89 54.43 30.58
N GLU A 49 -29.74 55.07 30.77
CA GLU A 49 -28.51 54.51 31.39
C GLU A 49 -28.73 53.87 32.77
N HIS A 50 -29.64 54.41 33.58
CA HIS A 50 -29.92 53.93 34.94
C HIS A 50 -30.70 52.60 34.96
N LEU A 51 -31.52 52.32 33.94
CA LEU A 51 -32.23 51.05 33.80
C LEU A 51 -31.33 49.97 33.19
N GLN A 52 -30.37 50.34 32.34
CA GLN A 52 -29.41 49.41 31.74
C GLN A 52 -28.59 48.66 32.80
N LYS A 53 -28.12 49.35 33.85
CA LYS A 53 -27.29 48.72 34.90
C LYS A 53 -28.04 47.71 35.77
N ALA A 54 -29.36 47.82 35.89
CA ALA A 54 -30.18 46.95 36.73
C ALA A 54 -30.77 45.75 35.95
N LEU A 55 -31.00 45.90 34.64
CA LEU A 55 -31.59 44.87 33.77
C LEU A 55 -30.53 44.00 33.08
N ILE A 56 -29.29 44.47 32.99
CA ILE A 56 -28.21 43.71 32.36
C ILE A 56 -27.38 43.08 33.48
N ILE A 57 -27.59 41.79 33.73
CA ILE A 57 -26.59 40.94 34.40
C ILE A 57 -25.42 40.84 33.41
N GLY A 58 -24.54 41.84 33.49
CA GLY A 58 -23.43 42.00 32.57
C GLY A 58 -22.34 41.01 32.89
N GLU A 59 -22.34 39.84 32.24
CA GLU A 59 -21.06 39.23 31.90
C GLU A 59 -20.46 39.96 30.68
N GLN A 60 -20.16 41.25 30.85
CA GLN A 60 -19.31 41.99 29.92
C GLN A 60 -17.86 41.71 30.31
N GLY A 61 -17.19 40.88 29.51
CA GLY A 61 -15.78 40.56 29.72
C GLY A 61 -15.28 39.45 28.81
N TRP A 62 -13.96 39.28 28.76
CA TRP A 62 -13.28 38.26 27.94
C TRP A 62 -13.83 36.83 28.12
N LYS A 63 -14.41 36.54 29.29
CA LYS A 63 -14.99 35.24 29.65
C LYS A 63 -16.34 34.93 28.99
N SER A 64 -17.17 35.92 28.65
CA SER A 64 -18.51 35.64 28.06
C SER A 64 -18.46 35.28 26.58
N GLN A 65 -17.39 35.66 25.89
CA GLN A 65 -17.15 35.27 24.49
C GLN A 65 -16.19 34.10 24.32
N LEU A 66 -15.64 33.57 25.43
CA LEU A 66 -14.73 32.43 25.41
C LEU A 66 -15.29 31.23 24.62
N PRO A 67 -16.57 30.83 24.78
CA PRO A 67 -17.13 29.70 24.04
C PRO A 67 -17.11 29.89 22.53
N LEU A 68 -17.41 31.11 22.05
CA LEU A 68 -17.37 31.37 20.62
C LEU A 68 -15.92 31.40 20.11
N LYS A 69 -15.00 32.05 20.82
CA LYS A 69 -13.58 32.08 20.41
C LYS A 69 -13.04 30.66 20.30
N LEU A 70 -13.44 29.79 21.23
CA LEU A 70 -13.12 28.37 21.18
C LEU A 70 -13.76 27.66 19.99
N LEU A 71 -15.04 27.92 19.71
CA LEU A 71 -15.74 27.39 18.52
C LEU A 71 -15.05 27.80 17.22
N SER A 72 -14.66 29.08 17.09
CA SER A 72 -13.95 29.55 15.91
C SER A 72 -12.56 28.94 15.77
N ALA A 73 -11.87 28.68 16.89
CA ALA A 73 -10.58 27.99 16.87
C ALA A 73 -10.75 26.52 16.46
N ILE A 74 -11.73 25.81 17.03
CA ILE A 74 -12.06 24.42 16.67
C ILE A 74 -12.43 24.34 15.18
N LEU A 75 -13.27 25.25 14.70
CA LEU A 75 -13.70 25.26 13.30
C LEU A 75 -12.53 25.61 12.36
N GLY A 76 -11.65 26.52 12.75
CA GLY A 76 -10.42 26.82 12.01
C GLY A 76 -9.49 25.60 11.90
N ILE A 77 -9.28 24.88 13.01
CA ILE A 77 -8.47 23.65 13.00
C ILE A 77 -9.16 22.56 12.19
N ALA A 78 -10.48 22.42 12.28
CA ALA A 78 -11.25 21.47 11.47
C ALA A 78 -11.13 21.73 9.96
N ILE A 79 -11.12 23.00 9.54
CA ILE A 79 -10.88 23.36 8.14
C ILE A 79 -9.49 22.89 7.69
N VAL A 80 -8.46 23.07 8.54
CA VAL A 80 -7.10 22.59 8.26
C VAL A 80 -7.06 21.06 8.20
N ILE A 81 -7.74 20.36 9.12
CA ILE A 81 -7.87 18.89 9.08
C ILE A 81 -8.48 18.44 7.75
N CYS A 82 -9.60 19.05 7.34
CA CYS A 82 -10.26 18.70 6.08
C CYS A 82 -9.43 19.03 4.83
N ALA A 83 -8.57 20.05 4.90
CA ALA A 83 -7.63 20.38 3.84
C ALA A 83 -6.52 19.33 3.68
N GLY A 84 -6.28 18.50 4.71
CA GLY A 84 -5.36 17.37 4.67
C GLY A 84 -3.91 17.79 4.51
N PRO A 85 -3.27 18.38 5.54
CA PRO A 85 -1.85 18.70 5.49
C PRO A 85 -1.05 17.40 5.39
N THR A 86 -0.05 17.39 4.51
CA THR A 86 0.80 16.22 4.30
C THR A 86 2.26 16.64 4.08
N TRP A 87 3.17 15.79 4.55
CA TRP A 87 4.63 15.95 4.43
C TRP A 87 5.35 14.59 4.42
N GLU A 88 4.61 13.48 4.34
CA GLU A 88 5.13 12.12 4.36
C GLU A 88 4.34 11.27 3.36
N ARG A 89 5.01 10.34 2.68
CA ARG A 89 4.38 9.36 1.76
C ARG A 89 4.26 8.01 2.45
N GLU A 90 3.23 7.24 2.09
CA GLU A 90 3.00 5.90 2.63
C GLU A 90 3.08 4.85 1.49
N PRO A 91 3.76 3.71 1.69
CA PRO A 91 3.79 2.65 0.69
C PRO A 91 2.39 2.04 0.52
N SER A 92 1.96 1.86 -0.72
CA SER A 92 0.67 1.23 -1.04
C SER A 92 0.67 -0.23 -0.54
N PRO A 93 -0.42 -0.67 0.13
CA PRO A 93 -0.55 -2.06 0.57
C PRO A 93 -0.68 -3.05 -0.61
N PHE A 94 -0.90 -2.56 -1.83
CA PHE A 94 -1.09 -3.38 -3.03
C PHE A 94 0.19 -3.66 -3.83
N GLY A 95 1.36 -3.23 -3.35
CA GLY A 95 2.64 -3.51 -4.02
C GLY A 95 2.78 -2.84 -5.40
N GLU A 96 1.95 -1.85 -5.72
CA GLU A 96 2.04 -1.07 -6.96
C GLU A 96 3.29 -0.17 -7.01
N ASP A 97 3.91 0.07 -5.85
CA ASP A 97 5.04 0.99 -5.64
C ASP A 97 6.43 0.34 -5.77
N GLN A 98 6.50 -0.83 -6.41
CA GLN A 98 7.75 -1.53 -6.69
C GLN A 98 8.04 -1.28 -8.19
N GLY A 99 8.95 -0.37 -8.51
CA GLY A 99 9.13 0.19 -9.87
C GLY A 99 9.12 -0.83 -11.01
N ALA A 100 8.74 -0.42 -12.22
CA ALA A 100 8.62 -1.33 -13.36
C ALA A 100 9.95 -2.05 -13.67
N LEU A 101 9.90 -3.36 -13.92
CA LEU A 101 11.07 -4.20 -14.21
C LEU A 101 10.87 -4.98 -15.51
N ALA A 102 11.77 -4.80 -16.48
CA ALA A 102 11.83 -5.65 -17.66
C ALA A 102 12.93 -6.71 -17.49
N ILE A 103 12.54 -7.98 -17.42
CA ILE A 103 13.50 -9.10 -17.34
C ILE A 103 13.80 -9.58 -18.76
N VAL A 104 15.08 -9.62 -19.10
CA VAL A 104 15.61 -10.08 -20.39
C VAL A 104 16.40 -11.35 -20.14
N LEU A 105 15.81 -12.50 -20.47
CA LEU A 105 16.37 -13.82 -20.20
C LEU A 105 17.01 -14.41 -21.45
N ASP A 106 18.30 -14.75 -21.35
CA ASP A 106 19.02 -15.52 -22.35
C ASP A 106 18.55 -16.97 -22.33
N VAL A 107 18.15 -17.47 -23.50
CA VAL A 107 17.73 -18.86 -23.70
C VAL A 107 18.54 -19.55 -24.80
N SER A 108 19.73 -19.03 -25.11
CA SER A 108 20.67 -19.65 -26.03
C SER A 108 21.19 -20.98 -25.51
N THR A 109 21.75 -21.80 -26.39
CA THR A 109 22.24 -23.16 -26.06
C THR A 109 23.35 -23.19 -25.00
N SER A 110 24.05 -22.08 -24.75
CA SER A 110 25.03 -22.01 -23.66
C SER A 110 24.37 -21.92 -22.28
N MET A 111 23.09 -21.55 -22.21
CA MET A 111 22.31 -21.57 -20.97
C MET A 111 21.84 -22.99 -20.58
N ASP A 112 22.01 -23.99 -21.44
CA ASP A 112 21.76 -25.41 -21.09
C ASP A 112 22.95 -26.07 -20.38
N GLN A 113 24.07 -25.35 -20.20
CA GLN A 113 25.22 -25.88 -19.46
C GLN A 113 24.85 -26.19 -18.00
N THR A 114 25.46 -27.24 -17.47
CA THR A 114 25.16 -27.82 -16.14
C THR A 114 26.23 -27.50 -15.08
N ASP A 115 27.08 -26.51 -15.34
CA ASP A 115 28.02 -25.94 -14.36
C ASP A 115 27.31 -25.28 -13.18
N LEU A 116 26.04 -24.89 -13.36
CA LEU A 116 25.10 -24.59 -12.30
C LEU A 116 23.95 -25.61 -12.33
N PRO A 117 23.79 -26.46 -11.29
CA PRO A 117 22.68 -27.40 -11.25
C PRO A 117 21.30 -26.70 -11.15
N PRO A 118 20.26 -27.21 -11.85
CA PRO A 118 20.30 -28.30 -12.83
C PRO A 118 20.84 -27.86 -14.20
N SER A 119 20.56 -26.64 -14.64
CA SER A 119 21.23 -25.94 -15.75
C SER A 119 21.28 -24.44 -15.45
N ARG A 120 22.09 -23.66 -16.19
CA ARG A 120 22.13 -22.19 -16.08
C ARG A 120 20.75 -21.57 -16.27
N LEU A 121 20.01 -21.99 -17.30
CA LEU A 121 18.66 -21.51 -17.60
C LEU A 121 17.69 -21.79 -16.45
N GLU A 122 17.66 -23.03 -15.96
CA GLU A 122 16.77 -23.41 -14.86
C GLU A 122 17.15 -22.67 -13.57
N ARG A 123 18.45 -22.51 -13.29
CA ARG A 123 18.93 -21.73 -12.15
C ARG A 123 18.54 -20.26 -12.27
N ALA A 124 18.62 -19.68 -13.48
CA ALA A 124 18.17 -18.33 -13.76
C ALA A 124 16.66 -18.16 -13.56
N LYS A 125 15.84 -19.12 -14.00
CA LYS A 125 14.39 -19.12 -13.74
C LYS A 125 14.07 -19.16 -12.25
N TYR A 126 14.75 -20.00 -11.47
CA TYR A 126 14.58 -20.01 -10.02
C TYR A 126 14.92 -18.66 -9.40
N LYS A 127 16.05 -18.06 -9.78
CA LYS A 127 16.45 -16.71 -9.33
C LYS A 127 15.44 -15.62 -9.70
N ILE A 128 14.86 -15.68 -10.89
CA ILE A 128 13.81 -14.76 -11.32
C ILE A 128 12.56 -14.94 -10.44
N ARG A 129 12.14 -16.18 -10.15
CA ARG A 129 11.01 -16.43 -9.24
C ARG A 129 11.28 -15.85 -7.85
N ASP A 130 12.47 -16.11 -7.30
CA ASP A 130 12.86 -15.63 -5.98
C ASP A 130 12.89 -14.08 -5.96
N LEU A 131 13.29 -13.44 -7.06
CA LEU A 131 13.22 -11.98 -7.24
C LEU A 131 11.78 -11.45 -7.25
N LEU A 132 10.85 -12.13 -7.92
CA LEU A 132 9.44 -11.74 -7.93
C LEU A 132 8.81 -11.82 -6.54
N GLU A 133 9.21 -12.81 -5.74
CA GLU A 133 8.77 -12.97 -4.35
C GLU A 133 9.39 -11.89 -3.45
N ALA A 134 10.69 -11.63 -3.58
CA ALA A 134 11.42 -10.63 -2.79
C ALA A 134 10.88 -9.21 -2.99
N ARG A 135 10.50 -8.87 -4.22
CA ARG A 135 9.98 -7.53 -4.57
C ARG A 135 8.57 -7.26 -4.05
N LYS A 136 7.79 -8.27 -3.67
CA LYS A 136 6.43 -8.12 -3.11
C LYS A 136 5.50 -7.22 -3.96
N GLY A 137 5.66 -7.21 -5.28
CA GLY A 137 4.84 -6.43 -6.20
C GLY A 137 5.62 -5.83 -7.36
N GLY A 138 4.97 -4.91 -8.07
CA GLY A 138 5.54 -4.18 -9.20
C GLY A 138 5.27 -4.80 -10.56
N LYS A 139 5.14 -3.95 -11.58
CA LYS A 139 4.95 -4.41 -12.96
C LYS A 139 6.24 -5.04 -13.47
N THR A 140 6.15 -6.30 -13.88
CA THR A 140 7.28 -7.05 -14.43
C THR A 140 6.93 -7.60 -15.80
N SER A 141 7.82 -7.43 -16.78
CA SER A 141 7.73 -8.07 -18.09
C SER A 141 8.83 -9.13 -18.24
N LEU A 142 8.60 -10.08 -19.15
CA LEU A 142 9.54 -11.12 -19.51
C LEU A 142 9.79 -11.09 -21.01
N ILE A 143 11.03 -10.83 -21.38
CA ILE A 143 11.55 -10.88 -22.74
C ILE A 143 12.57 -12.00 -22.77
N VAL A 144 12.47 -12.87 -23.78
CA VAL A 144 13.42 -13.95 -24.01
C VAL A 144 14.23 -13.67 -25.26
N PHE A 145 15.50 -14.07 -25.28
CA PHE A 145 16.33 -13.90 -26.46
C PHE A 145 17.31 -15.04 -26.70
N GLY A 146 17.58 -15.26 -27.99
CA GLY A 146 18.67 -16.07 -28.51
C GLY A 146 19.27 -15.33 -29.70
N GLY A 147 19.13 -15.84 -30.92
CA GLY A 147 19.46 -15.11 -32.14
C GLY A 147 18.40 -14.05 -32.52
N SER A 148 17.15 -14.22 -32.05
CA SER A 148 16.08 -13.22 -32.06
C SER A 148 15.53 -13.03 -30.64
N ALA A 149 14.75 -11.97 -30.41
CA ALA A 149 14.10 -11.70 -29.13
C ALA A 149 12.58 -11.58 -29.29
N HIS A 150 11.86 -11.97 -28.25
CA HIS A 150 10.40 -11.91 -28.20
C HIS A 150 9.91 -11.60 -26.78
N THR A 151 8.84 -10.80 -26.67
CA THR A 151 8.11 -10.63 -25.40
C THR A 151 7.33 -11.90 -25.07
N ALA A 152 7.72 -12.61 -24.02
CA ALA A 152 7.00 -13.77 -23.49
C ALA A 152 5.84 -13.35 -22.57
N MET A 153 6.04 -12.31 -21.76
CA MET A 153 5.03 -11.74 -20.88
C MET A 153 5.10 -10.20 -20.92
N PRO A 154 4.04 -9.50 -21.34
CA PRO A 154 3.99 -8.04 -21.21
C PRO A 154 3.97 -7.63 -19.73
N MET A 155 4.19 -6.34 -19.46
CA MET A 155 4.18 -5.80 -18.10
C MET A 155 2.92 -6.23 -17.30
N THR A 156 3.11 -7.03 -16.25
CA THR A 156 2.06 -7.53 -15.36
C THR A 156 2.50 -7.45 -13.89
N GLN A 157 1.55 -7.27 -12.98
CA GLN A 157 1.79 -7.39 -11.52
C GLN A 157 1.43 -8.78 -11.00
N ASP A 158 0.77 -9.60 -11.82
CA ASP A 158 0.26 -10.90 -11.39
C ASP A 158 1.32 -12.00 -11.57
N ASN A 159 1.97 -12.36 -10.46
CA ASN A 159 2.94 -13.45 -10.42
C ASN A 159 2.31 -14.80 -10.78
N GLN A 160 1.01 -15.03 -10.53
CA GLN A 160 0.34 -16.28 -10.87
C GLN A 160 0.20 -16.44 -12.38
N VAL A 161 0.10 -15.33 -13.11
CA VAL A 161 0.12 -15.31 -14.59
C VAL A 161 1.55 -15.35 -15.12
N PHE A 162 2.50 -14.68 -14.46
CA PHE A 162 3.90 -14.64 -14.90
C PHE A 162 4.60 -16.00 -14.82
N LEU A 163 4.46 -16.72 -13.69
CA LEU A 163 5.24 -17.92 -13.40
C LEU A 163 5.01 -19.08 -14.40
N PRO A 164 3.78 -19.38 -14.86
CA PRO A 164 3.58 -20.38 -15.90
C PRO A 164 4.35 -20.09 -17.19
N PHE A 165 4.42 -18.82 -17.61
CA PHE A 165 5.18 -18.42 -18.80
C PHE A 165 6.67 -18.55 -18.56
N LEU A 166 7.17 -18.14 -17.39
CA LEU A 166 8.58 -18.31 -17.02
C LEU A 166 9.00 -19.79 -17.08
N ASN A 167 8.16 -20.67 -16.50
CA ASN A 167 8.45 -22.10 -16.43
C ASN A 167 8.43 -22.76 -17.82
N ALA A 168 7.54 -22.32 -18.71
CA ALA A 168 7.39 -22.87 -20.06
C ALA A 168 8.52 -22.48 -21.04
N ILE A 169 9.39 -21.53 -20.67
CA ILE A 169 10.49 -21.10 -21.54
C ILE A 169 11.51 -22.21 -21.71
N THR A 170 11.79 -22.59 -22.95
CA THR A 170 12.89 -23.48 -23.30
C THR A 170 13.66 -22.89 -24.49
N PRO A 171 14.91 -23.31 -24.74
CA PRO A 171 15.68 -22.85 -25.90
C PRO A 171 14.98 -23.10 -27.25
N GLU A 172 14.09 -24.09 -27.32
CA GLU A 172 13.31 -24.43 -28.52
C GLU A 172 12.23 -23.39 -28.87
N VAL A 173 11.84 -22.54 -27.91
CA VAL A 173 10.83 -21.49 -28.13
C VAL A 173 11.36 -20.38 -29.04
N ILE A 174 12.69 -20.22 -29.15
CA ILE A 174 13.31 -19.21 -30.00
C ILE A 174 13.54 -19.75 -31.42
N PRO A 175 13.01 -19.07 -32.46
CA PRO A 175 13.12 -19.54 -33.85
C PRO A 175 14.53 -19.40 -34.43
N VAL A 176 15.27 -18.36 -34.02
CA VAL A 176 16.62 -18.09 -34.52
C VAL A 176 17.63 -18.40 -33.42
N GLN A 177 18.43 -19.44 -33.62
CA GLN A 177 19.51 -19.79 -32.71
C GLN A 177 20.64 -18.75 -32.77
N GLY A 178 21.31 -18.51 -31.65
CA GLY A 178 22.38 -17.52 -31.53
C GLY A 178 22.31 -16.77 -30.21
N LYS A 179 23.08 -15.67 -30.13
CA LYS A 179 23.15 -14.81 -28.95
C LYS A 179 23.27 -13.35 -29.37
N SER A 180 22.12 -12.72 -29.51
CA SER A 180 21.94 -11.37 -30.05
C SER A 180 21.15 -10.55 -29.03
N VAL A 181 21.84 -10.04 -28.02
CA VAL A 181 21.21 -9.20 -27.00
C VAL A 181 20.59 -7.95 -27.63
N GLN A 182 21.21 -7.39 -28.68
CA GLN A 182 20.71 -6.22 -29.40
C GLN A 182 19.31 -6.42 -30.02
N SER A 183 18.92 -7.67 -30.30
CA SER A 183 17.58 -7.95 -30.84
C SER A 183 16.45 -7.66 -29.85
N THR A 184 16.77 -7.51 -28.56
CA THR A 184 15.79 -7.19 -27.51
C THR A 184 15.45 -5.70 -27.42
N ILE A 185 16.29 -4.81 -27.97
CA ILE A 185 16.13 -3.35 -27.85
C ILE A 185 14.75 -2.90 -28.34
N PRO A 186 14.23 -3.35 -29.51
CA PRO A 186 12.89 -2.96 -29.96
C PRO A 186 11.77 -3.46 -29.02
N GLU A 187 11.90 -4.67 -28.47
CA GLU A 187 10.93 -5.24 -27.52
C GLU A 187 10.93 -4.44 -26.21
N LEU A 188 12.11 -4.10 -25.71
CA LEU A 188 12.29 -3.24 -24.53
C LEU A 188 11.67 -1.86 -24.76
N GLN A 189 12.01 -1.17 -25.85
CA GLN A 189 11.45 0.16 -26.15
C GLN A 189 9.92 0.14 -26.24
N SER A 190 9.34 -0.94 -26.79
CA SER A 190 7.89 -1.13 -26.85
C SER A 190 7.28 -1.30 -25.45
N GLN A 191 7.84 -2.17 -24.61
CA GLN A 191 7.35 -2.43 -23.24
C GLN A 191 7.54 -1.23 -22.31
N LEU A 192 8.62 -0.47 -22.48
CA LEU A 192 9.03 0.60 -21.57
C LEU A 192 8.47 1.98 -21.95
N LYS A 193 7.69 2.08 -23.03
CA LYS A 193 7.12 3.35 -23.51
C LYS A 193 6.31 4.11 -22.44
N ASN A 194 5.62 3.39 -21.56
CA ASN A 194 4.81 3.97 -20.48
C ASN A 194 5.54 3.95 -19.12
N PHE A 195 6.81 3.54 -19.09
CA PHE A 195 7.62 3.37 -17.88
C PHE A 195 9.02 3.96 -18.11
N PRO A 196 9.15 5.29 -18.17
CA PRO A 196 10.42 5.94 -18.49
C PRO A 196 11.51 5.70 -17.44
N SER A 197 11.15 5.36 -16.19
CA SER A 197 12.09 5.03 -15.12
C SER A 197 12.08 3.54 -14.74
N ALA A 198 11.84 2.68 -15.74
CA ALA A 198 11.90 1.24 -15.54
C ALA A 198 13.33 0.75 -15.36
N SER A 199 13.48 -0.32 -14.58
CA SER A 199 14.71 -1.08 -14.49
C SER A 199 14.71 -2.21 -15.52
N ILE A 200 15.86 -2.52 -16.09
CA ILE A 200 16.06 -3.62 -17.03
C ILE A 200 17.01 -4.61 -16.37
N LEU A 201 16.62 -5.87 -16.24
CA LEU A 201 17.47 -6.94 -15.72
C LEU A 201 17.80 -7.93 -16.83
N ILE A 202 19.05 -7.93 -17.29
CA ILE A 202 19.57 -8.86 -18.27
C ILE A 202 20.16 -10.07 -17.53
N VAL A 203 19.63 -11.25 -17.80
CA VAL A 203 20.06 -12.51 -17.19
C VAL A 203 20.69 -13.37 -18.28
N SER A 204 22.02 -13.46 -18.29
CA SER A 204 22.77 -14.11 -19.37
C SER A 204 24.13 -14.61 -18.87
N ASP A 205 24.75 -15.50 -19.64
CA ASP A 205 26.11 -15.98 -19.45
C ASP A 205 27.13 -15.29 -20.38
N GLY A 206 26.72 -14.30 -21.19
CA GLY A 206 27.64 -13.48 -21.99
C GLY A 206 26.93 -12.59 -23.00
N VAL A 207 27.62 -11.59 -23.56
CA VAL A 207 27.07 -10.75 -24.63
C VAL A 207 28.10 -10.45 -25.72
N SER A 208 27.63 -10.15 -26.92
CA SER A 208 28.49 -9.76 -28.03
C SER A 208 28.96 -8.30 -27.87
N GLN A 209 30.16 -8.00 -28.39
CA GLN A 209 30.71 -6.63 -28.39
C GLN A 209 29.84 -5.63 -29.20
N GLU A 210 29.17 -6.10 -30.25
CA GLU A 210 28.19 -5.31 -30.99
C GLU A 210 26.98 -4.97 -30.10
N GLY A 211 26.49 -5.97 -29.35
CA GLY A 211 25.39 -5.80 -28.40
C GLY A 211 25.69 -4.74 -27.34
N ILE A 212 26.90 -4.74 -26.78
CA ILE A 212 27.33 -3.73 -25.78
C ILE A 212 27.21 -2.32 -26.33
N LYS A 213 27.72 -2.07 -27.55
CA LYS A 213 27.68 -0.74 -28.18
C LYS A 213 26.25 -0.29 -28.43
N LEU A 214 25.41 -1.16 -29.00
CA LEU A 214 24.02 -0.83 -29.30
C LEU A 214 23.19 -0.60 -28.03
N TYR A 215 23.49 -1.31 -26.95
CA TYR A 215 22.87 -1.07 -25.64
C TYR A 215 23.28 0.25 -25.02
N GLN A 216 24.56 0.59 -25.11
CA GLN A 216 25.07 1.88 -24.68
C GLN A 216 24.33 3.01 -25.43
N ASP A 217 24.31 2.95 -26.76
CA ASP A 217 23.64 3.97 -27.59
C ASP A 217 22.13 4.07 -27.30
N ALA A 218 21.48 2.96 -26.94
CA ALA A 218 20.05 2.92 -26.69
C ALA A 218 19.63 3.41 -25.29
N PHE A 219 20.45 3.17 -24.27
CA PHE A 219 20.03 3.34 -22.87
C PHE A 219 20.89 4.31 -22.04
N GLN A 220 22.10 4.68 -22.47
CA GLN A 220 23.01 5.55 -21.71
C GLN A 220 22.39 6.92 -21.36
N ASP A 221 21.62 7.51 -22.28
CA ASP A 221 20.99 8.83 -22.09
C ASP A 221 19.54 8.75 -21.56
N THR A 222 19.09 7.55 -21.18
CA THR A 222 17.71 7.33 -20.69
C THR A 222 17.67 7.23 -19.17
N ASN A 223 16.51 7.47 -18.57
CA ASN A 223 16.33 7.32 -17.12
C ASN A 223 16.10 5.86 -16.70
N GLN A 224 16.53 4.88 -17.50
CA GLN A 224 16.32 3.45 -17.23
C GLN A 224 17.58 2.86 -16.60
N LEU A 225 17.39 2.09 -15.52
CA LEU A 225 18.50 1.40 -14.86
C LEU A 225 18.76 0.04 -15.53
N VAL A 226 19.88 -0.09 -16.24
CA VAL A 226 20.33 -1.39 -16.78
C VAL A 226 21.07 -2.18 -15.69
N MET A 227 20.66 -3.42 -15.46
CA MET A 227 21.28 -4.35 -14.53
C MET A 227 21.59 -5.65 -15.25
N VAL A 228 22.71 -6.27 -14.90
CA VAL A 228 23.18 -7.51 -15.50
C VAL A 228 23.39 -8.54 -14.39
N LEU A 229 22.67 -9.66 -14.48
CA LEU A 229 22.87 -10.84 -13.66
C LEU A 229 23.61 -11.89 -14.48
N ALA A 230 24.89 -12.06 -14.17
CA ALA A 230 25.76 -13.02 -14.82
C ALA A 230 25.54 -14.43 -14.29
N VAL A 231 25.22 -15.36 -15.20
CA VAL A 231 24.89 -16.74 -14.89
C VAL A 231 26.05 -17.65 -15.29
N GLY A 232 26.55 -18.42 -14.33
CA GLY A 232 27.57 -19.43 -14.55
C GLY A 232 28.37 -19.73 -13.30
N ASN A 233 29.31 -20.66 -13.41
CA ASN A 233 30.24 -20.98 -12.34
C ASN A 233 31.67 -21.04 -12.88
N GLU A 234 32.53 -20.10 -12.47
CA GLU A 234 33.93 -20.04 -12.91
C GLU A 234 34.74 -21.26 -12.45
N ALA A 235 34.34 -21.90 -11.33
CA ALA A 235 35.08 -23.03 -10.76
C ALA A 235 34.85 -24.35 -11.52
N ILE A 236 33.84 -24.43 -12.39
CA ILE A 236 33.47 -25.65 -13.09
C ILE A 236 33.72 -25.48 -14.58
N HIS A 237 34.48 -26.41 -15.17
CA HIS A 237 34.72 -26.42 -16.61
C HIS A 237 33.42 -26.75 -17.37
N SER A 238 32.95 -25.80 -18.18
CA SER A 238 31.86 -26.00 -19.14
C SER A 238 32.38 -25.92 -20.58
N SER A 239 31.63 -26.48 -21.53
CA SER A 239 32.01 -26.40 -22.95
C SER A 239 31.80 -25.01 -23.54
N SER A 240 30.97 -24.19 -22.90
CA SER A 240 30.76 -22.78 -23.19
C SER A 240 30.92 -21.97 -21.91
N ALA A 241 32.14 -21.46 -21.68
CA ALA A 241 32.46 -20.66 -20.51
C ALA A 241 31.64 -19.36 -20.47
N THR A 242 31.24 -18.94 -19.28
CA THR A 242 30.57 -17.65 -19.06
C THR A 242 31.55 -16.52 -19.35
N ASP A 243 31.13 -15.55 -20.16
CA ASP A 243 31.91 -14.38 -20.50
C ASP A 243 31.62 -13.25 -19.51
N TRP A 244 32.28 -13.33 -18.35
CA TRP A 244 32.12 -12.38 -17.25
C TRP A 244 32.54 -10.96 -17.63
N ASP A 245 33.54 -10.83 -18.51
CA ASP A 245 34.11 -9.53 -18.86
C ASP A 245 33.17 -8.74 -19.77
N SER A 246 32.52 -9.40 -20.76
CA SER A 246 31.53 -8.72 -21.59
C SER A 246 30.30 -8.26 -20.80
N LEU A 247 29.86 -9.04 -19.80
CA LEU A 247 28.75 -8.67 -18.92
C LEU A 247 29.08 -7.49 -17.99
N LYS A 248 30.30 -7.46 -17.43
CA LYS A 248 30.78 -6.30 -16.66
C LYS A 248 30.90 -5.06 -17.56
N GLN A 249 31.41 -5.23 -18.78
CA GLN A 249 31.55 -4.15 -19.75
C GLN A 249 30.17 -3.58 -20.13
N LEU A 250 29.17 -4.44 -20.37
CA LEU A 250 27.79 -4.01 -20.65
C LEU A 250 27.21 -3.15 -19.52
N ALA A 251 27.34 -3.62 -18.27
CA ALA A 251 26.88 -2.87 -17.12
C ALA A 251 27.60 -1.52 -17.01
N SER A 252 28.93 -1.50 -17.18
CA SER A 252 29.70 -0.25 -17.12
C SER A 252 29.39 0.73 -18.25
N ALA A 253 29.09 0.23 -19.46
CA ALA A 253 28.81 1.06 -20.63
C ALA A 253 27.44 1.77 -20.55
N THR A 254 26.54 1.25 -19.72
CA THR A 254 25.17 1.76 -19.52
C THR A 254 25.01 2.49 -18.18
N ASP A 255 26.11 2.80 -17.47
CA ASP A 255 26.10 3.30 -16.08
C ASP A 255 25.22 2.44 -15.13
N GLY A 256 25.15 1.15 -15.46
CA GLY A 256 24.31 0.15 -14.83
C GLY A 256 24.98 -0.61 -13.69
N ARG A 257 24.35 -1.70 -13.27
CA ARG A 257 24.85 -2.57 -12.18
C ARG A 257 25.12 -3.98 -12.64
N TYR A 258 26.18 -4.56 -12.12
CA TYR A 258 26.58 -5.94 -12.38
C TYR A 258 26.42 -6.79 -11.12
N TYR A 259 25.85 -7.98 -11.28
CA TYR A 259 25.71 -8.99 -10.26
C TYR A 259 26.20 -10.32 -10.81
N ALA A 260 26.98 -11.04 -10.00
CA ALA A 260 27.24 -12.45 -10.26
C ALA A 260 26.17 -13.28 -9.53
N LEU A 261 25.70 -14.34 -10.17
CA LEU A 261 24.76 -15.26 -9.54
C LEU A 261 25.40 -15.92 -8.32
N THR A 262 24.70 -15.84 -7.19
CA THR A 262 25.11 -16.42 -5.91
C THR A 262 24.27 -17.65 -5.55
N THR A 263 24.81 -18.49 -4.68
CA THR A 263 24.09 -19.67 -4.18
C THR A 263 23.00 -19.30 -3.16
N ASP A 264 23.21 -18.22 -2.40
CA ASP A 264 22.26 -17.60 -1.47
C ASP A 264 21.44 -16.51 -2.16
N ASP A 265 20.63 -15.75 -1.41
CA ASP A 265 19.74 -14.71 -1.95
C ASP A 265 20.35 -13.30 -1.90
N SER A 266 21.67 -13.18 -1.72
CA SER A 266 22.33 -11.87 -1.60
C SER A 266 22.26 -11.05 -2.89
N ASP A 267 22.41 -11.70 -4.05
CA ASP A 267 22.21 -11.14 -5.38
C ASP A 267 20.78 -10.60 -5.57
N ILE A 268 19.77 -11.41 -5.26
CA ILE A 268 18.36 -11.08 -5.42
C ILE A 268 17.95 -9.90 -4.55
N ASN A 269 18.36 -9.91 -3.28
CA ASN A 269 18.07 -8.81 -2.36
C ASN A 269 18.73 -7.49 -2.83
N SER A 270 19.93 -7.57 -3.38
CA SER A 270 20.63 -6.41 -3.93
C SER A 270 19.88 -5.85 -5.15
N ILE A 271 19.52 -6.72 -6.11
CA ILE A 271 18.75 -6.36 -7.30
C ILE A 271 17.41 -5.72 -6.90
N ALA A 272 16.64 -6.36 -6.01
CA ALA A 272 15.35 -5.85 -5.55
C ALA A 272 15.49 -4.45 -4.93
N SER A 273 16.50 -4.25 -4.06
CA SER A 273 16.75 -2.96 -3.41
C SER A 273 17.14 -1.85 -4.38
N ASP A 274 17.83 -2.19 -5.47
CA ASP A 274 18.26 -1.22 -6.46
C ASP A 274 17.15 -0.83 -7.42
N VAL A 275 16.25 -1.76 -7.76
CA VAL A 275 14.98 -1.44 -8.45
C VAL A 275 14.14 -0.48 -7.62
N GLU A 276 13.97 -0.76 -6.32
CA GLU A 276 13.21 0.10 -5.41
C GLU A 276 13.84 1.49 -5.30
N ARG A 277 15.16 1.55 -5.10
CA ARG A 277 15.89 2.82 -5.00
C ARG A 277 15.81 3.65 -6.27
N HIS A 278 15.95 3.01 -7.43
CA HIS A 278 15.84 3.69 -8.72
C HIS A 278 14.45 4.32 -8.90
N MET A 279 13.39 3.59 -8.56
CA MET A 279 12.03 4.13 -8.60
C MET A 279 11.84 5.33 -7.65
N GLN A 280 12.38 5.26 -6.44
CA GLN A 280 12.28 6.36 -5.45
C GLN A 280 12.99 7.62 -5.94
N ILE A 281 14.18 7.49 -6.53
CA ILE A 281 14.97 8.62 -7.04
C ILE A 281 14.30 9.26 -8.26
N SER A 282 13.76 8.44 -9.17
CA SER A 282 13.16 8.93 -10.41
C SER A 282 11.82 9.64 -10.23
N GLY A 283 11.26 9.68 -9.01
CA GLY A 283 10.07 10.47 -8.69
C GLY A 283 8.75 9.92 -9.26
N GLU A 284 8.79 8.81 -10.01
CA GLU A 284 7.62 8.05 -10.48
C GLU A 284 6.96 7.20 -9.39
N SER A 285 7.39 7.38 -8.13
CA SER A 285 6.73 6.76 -7.00
C SER A 285 5.25 7.18 -6.95
N ALA A 286 4.37 6.21 -7.19
CA ALA A 286 2.92 6.34 -7.02
C ALA A 286 2.50 6.31 -5.54
N MET A 287 3.47 6.37 -4.60
CA MET A 287 3.20 6.34 -3.17
C MET A 287 2.23 7.46 -2.80
N PRO A 288 1.01 7.14 -2.33
CA PRO A 288 0.05 8.15 -1.92
C PRO A 288 0.60 8.97 -0.75
N TRP A 289 0.24 10.25 -0.74
CA TRP A 289 0.56 11.13 0.38
C TRP A 289 -0.27 10.74 1.60
N ARG A 290 0.38 10.65 2.76
CA ARG A 290 -0.27 10.28 4.01
C ARG A 290 -0.93 11.50 4.63
N ASP A 291 -2.20 11.39 5.01
CA ASP A 291 -2.91 12.48 5.69
C ASP A 291 -2.40 12.64 7.11
N MET A 292 -1.69 13.74 7.36
CA MET A 292 -1.19 14.08 8.69
C MET A 292 -2.18 14.95 9.49
N GLY A 293 -3.31 15.33 8.88
CA GLY A 293 -4.39 16.08 9.53
C GLY A 293 -4.96 15.36 10.74
N TYR A 294 -4.86 14.03 10.80
CA TYR A 294 -5.30 13.24 11.96
C TYR A 294 -4.68 13.70 13.29
N TYR A 295 -3.41 14.12 13.32
CA TYR A 295 -2.77 14.59 14.55
C TYR A 295 -3.40 15.87 15.11
N LEU A 296 -4.01 16.70 14.26
CA LEU A 296 -4.71 17.92 14.67
C LEU A 296 -6.06 17.62 15.37
N VAL A 297 -6.55 16.38 15.30
CA VAL A 297 -7.76 15.94 16.04
C VAL A 297 -7.51 15.97 17.55
N PHE A 298 -6.31 15.66 18.04
CA PHE A 298 -6.01 15.68 19.47
C PHE A 298 -6.14 17.10 20.08
N PRO A 299 -5.55 18.17 19.50
CA PRO A 299 -5.83 19.55 19.92
C PRO A 299 -7.32 19.90 19.92
N VAL A 300 -8.06 19.50 18.87
CA VAL A 300 -9.50 19.76 18.78
C VAL A 300 -10.24 19.06 19.92
N MET A 301 -9.88 17.82 20.24
CA MET A 301 -10.47 17.07 21.34
C MET A 301 -10.21 17.75 22.69
N VAL A 302 -8.99 18.24 22.95
CA VAL A 302 -8.66 18.99 24.17
C VAL A 302 -9.48 20.27 24.28
N LEU A 303 -9.64 21.02 23.18
CA LEU A 303 -10.50 22.19 23.16
C LEU A 303 -11.97 21.82 23.36
N ALA A 304 -12.44 20.73 22.75
CA ALA A 304 -13.81 20.25 22.90
C ALA A 304 -14.13 19.82 24.35
N LEU A 305 -13.16 19.29 25.10
CA LEU A 305 -13.35 18.94 26.52
C LEU A 305 -13.69 20.16 27.40
N LEU A 306 -13.20 21.35 27.05
CA LEU A 306 -13.54 22.59 27.77
C LEU A 306 -15.03 22.97 27.66
N TRP A 307 -15.75 22.34 26.73
CA TRP A 307 -17.19 22.53 26.51
C TRP A 307 -18.08 21.85 27.55
N PHE A 308 -17.54 20.96 28.40
CA PHE A 308 -18.27 20.32 29.51
C PHE A 308 -18.64 21.29 30.66
N ARG A 309 -18.21 22.56 30.59
CA ARG A 309 -18.46 23.55 31.64
C ARG A 309 -19.93 24.02 31.64
N LYS A 310 -20.59 23.92 32.81
CA LYS A 310 -21.96 24.46 33.03
C LYS A 310 -22.03 25.93 32.60
N GLY A 311 -23.00 26.27 31.75
CA GLY A 311 -23.23 27.61 31.20
C GLY A 311 -22.78 27.81 29.74
N TRP A 312 -22.08 26.85 29.15
CA TRP A 312 -21.62 26.89 27.74
C TRP A 312 -22.66 26.22 26.82
N LEU A 313 -23.89 26.70 26.91
CA LEU A 313 -25.05 26.18 26.19
C LEU A 313 -25.10 26.77 24.77
N VAL A 314 -24.08 26.48 23.94
CA VAL A 314 -24.36 26.39 22.50
C VAL A 314 -25.24 25.17 22.37
N GLN A 315 -26.53 25.41 22.13
CA GLN A 315 -27.57 24.40 22.05
C GLN A 315 -27.06 23.20 21.25
N TRP A 316 -26.92 22.07 21.95
CA TRP A 316 -26.58 20.75 21.42
C TRP A 316 -27.41 20.35 20.20
N VAL A 317 -28.50 21.05 19.92
CA VAL A 317 -29.35 20.94 18.74
C VAL A 317 -28.59 21.15 17.42
N ILE A 318 -27.65 22.10 17.33
CA ILE A 318 -26.86 22.32 16.10
C ILE A 318 -25.83 21.20 15.89
N LEU A 319 -25.23 20.73 16.99
CA LEU A 319 -24.31 19.59 16.97
C LEU A 319 -25.06 18.28 16.67
N ALA A 320 -26.28 18.10 17.19
CA ALA A 320 -27.14 16.95 16.90
C ALA A 320 -27.68 16.96 15.46
N THR A 321 -27.88 18.13 14.85
CA THR A 321 -28.27 18.26 13.42
C THR A 321 -27.06 18.20 12.46
N LEU A 322 -25.85 18.48 12.93
CA LEU A 322 -24.61 18.19 12.19
C LEU A 322 -24.15 16.72 12.36
N MET A 323 -24.50 16.10 13.49
CA MET A 323 -24.27 14.68 13.80
C MET A 323 -25.41 13.78 13.33
N SER A 324 -26.53 14.31 12.83
CA SER A 324 -27.44 13.49 12.06
C SER A 324 -26.68 13.07 10.80
N PRO A 325 -26.38 11.78 10.62
CA PRO A 325 -25.68 11.33 9.43
C PRO A 325 -26.62 11.68 8.27
N ASN A 326 -26.25 12.69 7.49
CA ASN A 326 -26.88 12.89 6.20
C ASN A 326 -26.77 11.54 5.46
N ILE A 327 -27.93 11.11 5.00
CA ILE A 327 -28.28 9.80 4.46
C ILE A 327 -27.61 9.62 3.10
N PHE A 328 -26.28 9.64 3.10
CA PHE A 328 -25.42 9.13 2.07
C PHE A 328 -24.42 8.24 2.79
N LEU A 329 -24.94 7.10 3.28
CA LEU A 329 -24.12 5.91 3.42
C LEU A 329 -23.56 5.65 2.01
N ASN A 330 -22.37 6.18 1.73
CA ASN A 330 -21.53 5.55 0.73
C ASN A 330 -21.41 4.11 1.21
N GLN A 331 -22.00 3.20 0.44
CA GLN A 331 -21.78 1.78 0.64
C GLN A 331 -20.26 1.61 0.52
N ALA A 332 -19.60 1.47 1.67
CA ALA A 332 -18.24 1.01 1.70
C ALA A 332 -18.31 -0.42 1.13
N HIS A 333 -17.92 -0.57 -0.13
CA HIS A 333 -17.61 -1.88 -0.69
C HIS A 333 -16.35 -2.37 0.01
N ALA A 334 -16.54 -2.99 1.18
CA ALA A 334 -15.52 -3.85 1.75
C ALA A 334 -15.52 -5.13 0.92
N GLU A 335 -14.64 -5.20 -0.06
CA GLU A 335 -14.27 -6.48 -0.66
C GLU A 335 -13.62 -7.33 0.43
N THR A 336 -14.20 -8.50 0.68
CA THR A 336 -13.60 -9.51 1.54
C THR A 336 -12.37 -10.05 0.82
N VAL A 337 -11.20 -9.49 1.14
CA VAL A 337 -9.91 -10.02 0.72
C VAL A 337 -9.75 -11.41 1.34
N SER A 338 -9.83 -12.43 0.49
CA SER A 338 -9.63 -13.83 0.84
C SER A 338 -8.16 -14.06 1.13
N ALA A 339 -7.77 -13.99 2.41
CA ALA A 339 -6.45 -14.41 2.86
C ALA A 339 -6.41 -15.93 2.99
N VAL A 340 -5.77 -16.59 2.02
CA VAL A 340 -5.33 -17.99 2.16
C VAL A 340 -4.09 -17.98 3.06
N ALA A 341 -4.21 -18.56 4.25
CA ALA A 341 -3.07 -19.01 5.03
C ALA A 341 -3.37 -20.35 5.69
N SER A 342 -2.50 -21.31 5.43
CA SER A 342 -2.44 -22.63 6.04
C SER A 342 -1.82 -22.57 7.44
N SER A 343 -2.43 -23.23 8.42
CA SER A 343 -1.69 -23.97 9.44
C SER A 343 -2.58 -25.02 10.10
N GLU A 344 -2.11 -26.28 10.07
CA GLU A 344 -2.53 -27.30 11.02
C GLU A 344 -1.99 -26.87 12.40
N GLN A 345 -2.88 -26.60 13.35
CA GLN A 345 -2.50 -26.38 14.74
C GLN A 345 -2.38 -27.72 15.47
N ILE A 346 -1.13 -28.12 15.72
CA ILE A 346 -0.79 -29.05 16.80
C ILE A 346 -1.04 -28.30 18.11
N THR A 347 -1.93 -28.83 18.94
CA THR A 347 -2.28 -28.28 20.24
C THR A 347 -1.28 -28.76 21.29
N GLU A 348 -0.35 -27.89 21.70
CA GLU A 348 0.40 -28.07 22.95
C GLU A 348 -0.47 -27.60 24.15
N PRO A 349 -0.32 -28.22 25.34
CA PRO A 349 -1.12 -27.88 26.51
C PRO A 349 -0.76 -26.47 27.01
N LYS A 350 -1.76 -25.58 26.99
CA LYS A 350 -1.64 -24.19 27.47
C LYS A 350 -1.32 -24.14 28.97
N SER A 351 -0.53 -23.15 29.36
CA SER A 351 -0.20 -22.89 30.76
C SER A 351 -1.37 -22.24 31.51
N ALA A 352 -1.49 -22.49 32.82
CA ALA A 352 -2.58 -21.96 33.67
C ALA A 352 -2.66 -20.42 33.70
N VAL A 353 -1.57 -19.72 33.38
CA VAL A 353 -1.53 -18.25 33.28
C VAL A 353 -2.16 -17.76 31.99
N GLU A 354 -1.95 -18.46 30.88
CA GLU A 354 -2.59 -18.13 29.59
C GLU A 354 -4.10 -18.36 29.64
N GLU A 355 -4.54 -19.40 30.34
CA GLU A 355 -5.97 -19.69 30.53
C GLU A 355 -6.69 -18.59 31.32
N PHE A 356 -6.02 -18.02 32.34
CA PHE A 356 -6.54 -16.86 33.08
C PHE A 356 -6.67 -15.61 32.19
N TRP A 357 -5.64 -15.28 31.39
CA TRP A 357 -5.68 -14.12 30.51
C TRP A 357 -6.69 -14.28 29.38
N ASP A 358 -6.80 -15.47 28.79
CA ASP A 358 -7.82 -15.79 27.78
C ASP A 358 -9.23 -15.60 28.36
N SER A 359 -9.47 -16.07 29.60
CA SER A 359 -10.75 -15.89 30.29
C SER A 359 -11.06 -14.42 30.58
N ALA A 360 -10.08 -13.63 31.01
CA ALA A 360 -10.25 -12.20 31.27
C ALA A 360 -10.57 -11.42 29.99
N ILE A 361 -9.89 -11.74 28.88
CA ILE A 361 -10.13 -11.12 27.57
C ILE A 361 -11.52 -11.50 27.05
N GLN A 362 -11.94 -12.77 27.18
CA GLN A 362 -13.29 -13.18 26.78
C GLN A 362 -14.36 -12.47 27.59
N THR A 363 -14.20 -12.40 28.91
CA THR A 363 -15.16 -11.69 29.79
C THR A 363 -15.26 -10.20 29.42
N TRP A 364 -14.13 -9.57 29.06
CA TRP A 364 -14.13 -8.21 28.56
C TRP A 364 -14.82 -8.10 27.19
N MET A 365 -14.54 -9.01 26.26
CA MET A 365 -15.19 -9.03 24.94
C MET A 365 -16.70 -9.23 25.04
N ASP A 366 -17.18 -10.07 25.94
CA ASP A 366 -18.62 -10.31 26.16
C ASP A 366 -19.38 -9.07 26.66
N LEU A 367 -18.69 -8.17 27.37
CA LEU A 367 -19.28 -6.91 27.85
C LEU A 367 -19.45 -5.86 26.74
N TRP A 368 -18.66 -5.94 25.68
CA TRP A 368 -18.55 -4.87 24.67
C TRP A 368 -18.90 -5.30 23.24
N LEU A 369 -18.85 -6.59 22.92
CA LEU A 369 -19.06 -7.14 21.58
C LEU A 369 -20.13 -8.22 21.60
N THR A 370 -21.00 -8.22 20.59
CA THR A 370 -21.95 -9.33 20.39
C THR A 370 -21.22 -10.58 19.91
N PRO A 371 -21.76 -11.79 20.12
CA PRO A 371 -21.16 -13.03 19.62
C PRO A 371 -20.85 -13.02 18.12
N GLU A 372 -21.72 -12.38 17.31
CA GLU A 372 -21.48 -12.17 15.87
C GLU A 372 -20.27 -11.27 15.61
N GLN A 373 -20.12 -10.18 16.36
CA GLN A 373 -18.97 -9.28 16.23
C GLN A 373 -17.67 -9.95 16.67
N GLN A 374 -17.72 -10.77 17.73
CA GLN A 374 -16.58 -11.58 18.16
C GLN A 374 -16.21 -12.61 17.09
N GLY A 375 -17.19 -13.30 16.50
CA GLY A 375 -16.98 -14.22 15.39
C GLY A 375 -16.33 -13.54 14.20
N GLN A 376 -16.82 -12.36 13.80
CA GLN A 376 -16.22 -11.58 12.71
C GLN A 376 -14.79 -11.12 13.03
N TRP A 377 -14.53 -10.77 14.29
CA TRP A 377 -13.19 -10.38 14.74
C TRP A 377 -12.19 -11.53 14.62
N TYR A 378 -12.57 -12.75 15.01
CA TYR A 378 -11.76 -13.95 14.81
C TYR A 378 -11.61 -14.31 13.32
N PHE A 379 -12.68 -14.14 12.55
CA PHE A 379 -12.69 -14.41 11.11
C PHE A 379 -11.68 -13.51 10.37
N ASN A 380 -11.65 -12.22 10.69
CA ASN A 380 -10.71 -11.25 10.12
C ASN A 380 -9.24 -11.54 10.48
N ARG A 381 -8.99 -12.30 11.55
CA ARG A 381 -7.65 -12.76 11.96
C ARG A 381 -7.23 -14.10 11.33
N GLY A 382 -8.09 -14.70 10.51
CA GLY A 382 -7.86 -16.01 9.90
C GLY A 382 -8.11 -17.20 10.84
N GLU A 383 -8.63 -16.97 12.06
CA GLU A 383 -8.93 -18.03 13.02
C GLU A 383 -10.34 -18.61 12.78
N PHE A 384 -10.55 -19.26 11.64
CA PHE A 384 -11.88 -19.63 11.13
C PHE A 384 -12.67 -20.60 12.01
N ILE A 385 -12.00 -21.58 12.64
CA ILE A 385 -12.68 -22.55 13.52
C ILE A 385 -13.14 -21.89 14.82
N LYS A 386 -12.34 -20.98 15.39
CA LYS A 386 -12.75 -20.20 16.56
C LYS A 386 -13.88 -19.23 16.19
N ALA A 387 -13.79 -18.56 15.04
CA ALA A 387 -14.87 -17.71 14.53
C ALA A 387 -16.21 -18.46 14.44
N ALA A 388 -16.19 -19.69 13.92
CA ALA A 388 -17.39 -20.53 13.83
C ALA A 388 -18.02 -20.86 15.20
N ASN A 389 -17.23 -20.92 16.27
CA ASN A 389 -17.74 -21.14 17.62
C ASN A 389 -18.49 -19.93 18.19
N HIS A 390 -18.08 -18.71 17.81
CA HIS A 390 -18.74 -17.47 18.24
C HIS A 390 -19.96 -17.11 17.36
N PHE A 391 -19.94 -17.46 16.06
CA PHE A 391 -21.09 -17.24 15.19
C PHE A 391 -22.33 -18.05 15.62
N GLN A 392 -23.45 -17.34 15.73
CA GLN A 392 -24.77 -17.91 16.04
C GLN A 392 -25.61 -18.06 14.77
N GLU A 393 -25.47 -17.15 13.80
CA GLU A 393 -26.15 -17.28 12.52
C GLU A 393 -25.60 -18.47 11.72
N PRO A 394 -26.45 -19.40 11.24
CA PRO A 394 -25.97 -20.58 10.52
C PRO A 394 -25.27 -20.24 9.21
N MET A 395 -25.59 -19.10 8.58
CA MET A 395 -24.90 -18.66 7.37
C MET A 395 -23.43 -18.30 7.69
N ASN A 396 -23.21 -17.34 8.59
CA ASN A 396 -21.87 -16.90 8.97
C ASN A 396 -21.04 -18.05 9.57
N LYS A 397 -21.69 -18.90 10.36
CA LYS A 397 -21.09 -20.11 10.91
C LYS A 397 -20.68 -21.11 9.83
N GLY A 398 -21.53 -21.35 8.84
CA GLY A 398 -21.24 -22.22 7.70
C GLY A 398 -20.08 -21.71 6.85
N ILE A 399 -20.05 -20.39 6.61
CA ILE A 399 -18.95 -19.71 5.91
C ILE A 399 -17.64 -19.88 6.68
N ALA A 400 -17.63 -19.64 7.99
CA ALA A 400 -16.45 -19.82 8.83
C ALA A 400 -15.91 -21.27 8.78
N PHE A 401 -16.78 -22.28 8.89
CA PHE A 401 -16.35 -23.68 8.73
C PHE A 401 -15.80 -23.99 7.34
N TYR A 402 -16.38 -23.41 6.28
CA TYR A 402 -15.93 -23.59 4.91
C TYR A 402 -14.50 -23.06 4.72
N TYR A 403 -14.22 -21.84 5.19
CA TYR A 403 -12.88 -21.25 5.15
C TYR A 403 -11.90 -21.98 6.09
N GLY A 404 -12.39 -22.52 7.21
CA GLY A 404 -11.66 -23.41 8.12
C GLY A 404 -11.41 -24.83 7.58
N ARG A 405 -11.80 -25.13 6.34
CA ARG A 405 -11.70 -26.44 5.67
C ARG A 405 -12.46 -27.59 6.35
N ASP A 406 -13.38 -27.29 7.27
CA ASP A 406 -14.32 -28.26 7.83
C ASP A 406 -15.60 -28.28 6.98
N PHE A 407 -15.51 -28.93 5.81
CA PHE A 407 -16.62 -28.98 4.85
C PHE A 407 -17.83 -29.75 5.38
N ALA A 408 -17.63 -30.74 6.26
CA ALA A 408 -18.71 -31.51 6.85
C ALA A 408 -19.56 -30.64 7.79
N SER A 409 -18.91 -29.88 8.68
CA SER A 409 -19.60 -28.92 9.54
C SER A 409 -20.24 -27.79 8.74
N ALA A 410 -19.55 -27.25 7.72
CA ALA A 410 -20.08 -26.21 6.85
C ALA A 410 -21.39 -26.63 6.15
N GLN A 411 -21.41 -27.82 5.55
CA GLN A 411 -22.59 -28.38 4.89
C GLN A 411 -23.79 -28.45 5.84
N SER A 412 -23.56 -28.89 7.08
CA SER A 412 -24.63 -28.99 8.10
C SER A 412 -25.26 -27.63 8.43
N GLN A 413 -24.45 -26.56 8.47
CA GLN A 413 -24.94 -25.21 8.79
C GLN A 413 -25.65 -24.57 7.60
N PHE A 414 -25.16 -24.78 6.36
CA PHE A 414 -25.87 -24.32 5.17
C PHE A 414 -27.23 -25.01 4.99
N TYR A 415 -27.32 -26.30 5.34
CA TYR A 415 -28.60 -27.00 5.36
C TYR A 415 -29.55 -26.41 6.40
N ARG A 416 -29.06 -26.12 7.62
CA ARG A 416 -29.86 -25.45 8.66
C ARG A 416 -30.34 -24.07 8.23
N TYR A 417 -29.48 -23.27 7.59
CA TYR A 417 -29.86 -21.98 7.04
C TYR A 417 -31.00 -22.11 6.03
N ARG A 418 -30.86 -23.04 5.07
CA ARG A 418 -31.88 -23.30 4.04
C ARG A 418 -33.23 -23.71 4.66
N VAL A 419 -33.22 -24.66 5.60
CA VAL A 419 -34.44 -25.13 6.28
C VAL A 419 -35.11 -24.02 7.09
N MET A 420 -34.34 -23.13 7.73
CA MET A 420 -34.91 -22.01 8.46
C MET A 420 -35.52 -20.96 7.53
N ASN A 421 -34.91 -20.69 6.38
CA ASN A 421 -35.43 -19.72 5.42
C ASN A 421 -36.67 -20.24 4.67
N GLU A 422 -36.73 -21.55 4.36
CA GLU A 422 -37.90 -22.17 3.70
C GLU A 422 -39.16 -22.19 4.60
N ARG A 423 -39.03 -22.07 5.93
CA ARG A 423 -40.18 -21.99 6.86
C ARG A 423 -40.88 -20.63 6.87
N PHE A 424 -40.30 -19.58 6.29
CA PHE A 424 -40.91 -18.25 6.21
C PHE A 424 -41.69 -18.00 4.91
N PHE A 425 -41.72 -18.96 3.98
CA PHE A 425 -42.40 -18.86 2.69
C PHE A 425 -43.64 -19.76 2.54
N ILE A 426 -44.28 -20.15 3.66
CA ILE A 426 -45.58 -20.86 3.68
C ILE A 426 -46.63 -20.02 4.39
#